data_AF-N8U6A5-F1
#
_entry.id   AF-N8U6A5-F1
#
_cell.length_a   1.000
_cell.length_b   1.000
_cell.length_c   1.000
_cell.angle_alpha   90.00
_cell.angle_beta   90.00
_cell.angle_gamma   90.00
#
_symmetry.space_group_name_H-M   'P 1'
#
loop_
_entity.id
_entity.type
_entity.pdbx_description
1 polymer ?
#
loop_
_entity_poly.entity_id
_entity_poly.type
_entity_poly.pdbx_seq_one_letter_code
_entity_poly.pdbx_strand_id
1 'polypeptide(L)'
;MVDRLAWWDHYQDNIPVVIGHYWRNFNSPDQKHGLFKYIEPLEWFGLNQNVFCVDYSVGKRYLDRHKQRAFSNQLCALRFPENTLLFEDGSTKQITNQCTAIRSRI
;
A
#
# COMPACT_ATOMS: atom_id res chain seq x y z
N MET A 1 24.06 2.39 -1.81
CA MET A 1 22.61 2.26 -1.54
C MET A 1 21.90 2.89 -2.73
N VAL A 2 20.85 2.27 -3.27
CA VAL A 2 20.08 2.84 -4.39
C VAL A 2 18.94 3.66 -3.80
N ASP A 3 18.81 4.91 -4.24
CA ASP A 3 17.70 5.78 -3.83
C ASP A 3 16.39 5.25 -4.39
N ARG A 4 15.37 5.23 -3.54
CA ARG A 4 14.03 4.82 -3.94
C ARG A 4 13.30 6.04 -4.48
N LEU A 5 12.86 5.96 -5.73
CA LEU A 5 12.16 7.06 -6.42
C LEU A 5 10.64 6.92 -6.31
N ALA A 6 9.96 8.03 -6.00
CA ALA A 6 8.50 8.17 -6.09
C ALA A 6 8.05 8.34 -7.55
N TRP A 7 8.24 7.31 -8.38
CA TRP A 7 7.98 7.41 -9.83
C TRP A 7 6.51 7.75 -10.16
N TRP A 8 5.58 7.42 -9.27
CA TRP A 8 4.14 7.71 -9.39
C TRP A 8 3.81 9.21 -9.44
N ASP A 9 4.72 10.08 -9.00
CA ASP A 9 4.57 11.54 -9.13
C ASP A 9 4.60 11.99 -10.61
N HIS A 10 5.09 11.13 -11.50
CA HIS A 10 5.23 11.38 -12.93
C HIS A 10 4.39 10.43 -13.80
N TYR A 11 3.59 9.55 -13.18
CA TYR A 11 2.76 8.60 -13.90
C TYR A 11 1.45 9.26 -14.37
N GLN A 12 1.33 9.50 -15.68
CA GLN A 12 0.26 10.31 -16.27
C GLN A 12 -0.91 9.50 -16.85
N ASP A 13 -0.76 8.18 -17.01
CA ASP A 13 -1.85 7.34 -17.50
C ASP A 13 -2.95 7.23 -16.44
N ASN A 14 -4.17 6.95 -16.88
CA ASN A 14 -5.33 6.72 -16.00
C ASN A 14 -5.51 5.25 -15.60
N ILE A 15 -4.57 4.37 -15.99
CA ILE A 15 -4.64 2.94 -15.69
C ILE A 15 -4.19 2.70 -14.24
N PRO A 16 -4.96 1.99 -13.42
CA PRO A 16 -4.54 1.69 -12.05
C PRO A 16 -3.29 0.81 -12.00
N VAL A 17 -2.33 1.13 -11.13
CA VAL A 17 -1.11 0.36 -10.91
C VAL A 17 -1.06 -0.14 -9.47
N VAL A 18 -0.89 -1.44 -9.29
CA VAL A 18 -0.71 -2.07 -7.98
C VAL A 18 0.74 -2.49 -7.83
N ILE A 19 1.39 -2.09 -6.74
CA ILE A 19 2.81 -2.36 -6.47
C ILE A 19 3.04 -3.07 -5.13
N GLY A 20 4.13 -3.82 -5.05
CA GLY A 20 4.47 -4.63 -3.86
C GLY A 20 5.97 -4.74 -3.57
N HIS A 21 6.72 -3.63 -3.68
CA HIS A 21 8.17 -3.61 -3.44
C HIS A 21 8.62 -2.46 -2.52
N TYR A 22 7.67 -1.67 -2.01
CA TYR A 22 7.93 -0.61 -1.05
C TYR A 22 7.14 -0.88 0.23
N TRP A 23 7.86 -0.88 1.35
CA TRP A 23 7.33 -1.20 2.67
C TRP A 23 6.36 -0.13 3.18
N ARG A 24 5.07 -0.41 3.09
CA ARG A 24 3.96 0.37 3.68
C ARG A 24 3.62 -0.17 5.07
N ASN A 25 3.07 0.68 5.94
CA ASN A 25 2.71 0.31 7.31
C ASN A 25 1.54 1.16 7.83
N PHE A 26 0.94 0.74 8.95
CA PHE A 26 -0.17 1.41 9.63
C PHE A 26 0.28 2.29 10.81
N ASN A 27 1.56 2.65 10.90
CA ASN A 27 2.05 3.44 12.02
C ASN A 27 1.49 4.87 11.98
N SER A 28 1.55 5.56 13.12
CA SER A 28 1.20 6.99 13.18
C SER A 28 2.15 7.83 12.30
N PRO A 29 1.73 9.00 11.80
CA PRO A 29 2.55 9.85 10.94
C PRO A 29 3.96 10.13 11.48
N ASP A 30 4.09 10.33 12.79
CA ASP A 30 5.39 10.60 13.45
C ASP A 30 6.36 9.40 13.42
N GLN A 31 5.84 8.20 13.15
CA GLN A 31 6.60 6.95 13.06
C GLN A 31 6.81 6.50 11.60
N LYS A 32 6.19 7.18 10.62
CA LYS A 32 6.36 6.88 9.20
C LYS A 32 7.63 7.55 8.67
N HIS A 33 8.32 6.87 7.74
CA HIS A 33 9.51 7.38 7.07
C HIS A 33 9.51 7.00 5.58
N GLY A 34 10.34 7.67 4.78
CA GLY A 34 10.52 7.35 3.37
C GLY A 34 9.30 7.72 2.51
N LEU A 35 9.11 6.97 1.43
CA LEU A 35 8.14 7.28 0.37
C LEU A 35 6.68 7.38 0.84
N PHE A 36 6.31 6.73 1.95
CA PHE A 36 4.95 6.72 2.48
C PHE A 36 4.76 7.60 3.73
N LYS A 37 5.70 8.50 4.04
CA LYS A 37 5.61 9.34 5.25
C LYS A 37 4.29 10.10 5.35
N TYR A 38 3.80 10.62 4.23
CA TYR A 38 2.60 11.46 4.15
C TYR A 38 1.46 10.82 3.36
N ILE A 39 1.52 9.51 3.14
CA ILE A 39 0.49 8.76 2.41
C ILE A 39 -0.21 7.84 3.41
N GLU A 40 -1.54 7.90 3.47
CA GLU A 40 -2.28 7.04 4.40
C GLU A 40 -2.25 5.58 3.96
N PRO A 41 -2.26 4.59 4.87
CA PRO A 41 -2.01 3.18 4.52
C PRO A 41 -3.04 2.57 3.57
N LEU A 42 -4.25 3.14 3.48
CA LEU A 42 -5.36 2.66 2.66
C LEU A 42 -5.63 3.57 1.44
N GLU A 43 -4.76 4.54 1.18
CA GLU A 43 -4.98 5.57 0.16
C GLU A 43 -4.42 5.15 -1.20
N TRP A 44 -5.12 5.51 -2.27
CA TRP A 44 -4.54 5.55 -3.60
C TRP A 44 -3.68 6.82 -3.72
N PHE A 45 -2.53 6.74 -4.38
CA PHE A 45 -1.58 7.86 -4.48
C PHE A 45 -1.05 8.00 -5.92
N GLY A 46 -0.11 8.93 -6.12
CA GLY A 46 0.41 9.29 -7.43
C GLY A 46 -0.35 10.45 -8.06
N LEU A 47 0.17 10.93 -9.18
CA LEU A 47 -0.32 12.12 -9.88
C LEU A 47 -1.84 12.06 -10.16
N ASN A 48 -2.33 10.88 -10.58
CA ASN A 48 -3.74 10.66 -10.88
C ASN A 48 -4.49 9.87 -9.79
N GLN A 49 -3.91 9.71 -8.60
CA GLN A 49 -4.46 8.90 -7.51
C GLN A 49 -4.89 7.49 -7.94
N ASN A 50 -4.03 6.84 -8.72
CA ASN A 50 -4.27 5.55 -9.34
C ASN A 50 -3.12 4.56 -9.13
N VAL A 51 -2.21 4.84 -8.20
CA VAL A 51 -1.20 3.88 -7.74
C VAL A 51 -1.54 3.41 -6.33
N PHE A 52 -1.50 2.10 -6.09
CA PHE A 52 -1.74 1.52 -4.78
C PHE A 52 -0.62 0.55 -4.40
N CYS A 53 -0.12 0.64 -3.17
CA CYS A 53 0.88 -0.27 -2.64
C CYS A 53 0.25 -1.28 -1.68
N VAL A 54 0.35 -2.57 -2.03
CA VAL A 54 -0.18 -3.72 -1.26
C VAL A 54 0.86 -4.37 -0.35
N ASP A 55 2.10 -3.90 -0.37
CA ASP A 55 3.19 -4.42 0.47
C ASP A 55 3.16 -3.77 1.86
N TYR A 56 2.49 -4.43 2.81
CA TYR A 56 2.45 -4.04 4.22
C TYR A 56 3.63 -4.59 5.04
N SER A 57 4.82 -4.63 4.43
CA SER A 57 6.10 -4.86 5.11
C SER A 57 6.23 -6.22 5.80
N VAL A 58 5.55 -7.27 5.31
CA VAL A 58 5.56 -8.61 5.94
C VAL A 58 6.99 -9.14 6.15
N GLY A 59 7.93 -8.80 5.27
CA GLY A 59 9.33 -9.19 5.36
C GLY A 59 10.02 -8.72 6.66
N LYS A 60 9.56 -7.61 7.25
CA LYS A 60 10.10 -7.07 8.51
C LYS A 60 9.86 -8.01 9.70
N ARG A 61 8.95 -8.99 9.59
CA ARG A 61 8.72 -10.04 10.60
C ARG A 61 9.97 -10.87 10.92
N TYR A 62 11.01 -10.85 10.08
CA TYR A 62 12.30 -11.46 10.44
C TYR A 62 12.86 -10.86 11.74
N LEU A 63 12.75 -9.55 11.92
CA LEU A 63 13.17 -8.89 13.17
C LEU A 63 12.27 -9.29 14.35
N ASP A 64 10.99 -9.53 14.08
CA ASP A 64 10.01 -9.90 15.10
C ASP A 64 10.31 -11.32 15.61
N ARG A 65 10.65 -12.24 14.71
CA ARG A 65 11.13 -13.59 15.05
C ARG A 65 12.41 -13.54 15.87
N HIS A 66 13.40 -12.74 15.45
CA HIS A 66 14.67 -12.60 16.18
C HIS A 66 14.46 -12.04 17.60
N LYS A 67 13.49 -11.14 17.78
CA LYS A 67 13.16 -10.54 19.08
C LYS A 67 12.10 -11.32 19.87
N GLN A 68 11.64 -12.47 19.36
CA GLN A 68 10.59 -13.30 19.97
C GLN A 68 9.34 -12.50 20.37
N ARG A 69 8.87 -11.60 19.49
CA ARG A 69 7.71 -10.75 19.72
C ARG A 69 6.60 -11.00 18.70
N ALA A 70 5.39 -10.54 19.04
CA ALA A 70 4.26 -10.55 18.13
C ALA A 70 4.58 -9.83 16.81
N PHE A 71 4.03 -10.37 15.71
CA PHE A 71 4.25 -9.82 14.38
C PHE A 71 3.57 -8.46 14.23
N SER A 72 4.35 -7.48 13.79
CA SER A 72 3.94 -6.07 13.72
C SER A 72 3.55 -5.59 12.32
N ASN A 73 3.77 -6.41 11.30
CA ASN A 73 3.52 -6.11 9.89
C ASN A 73 2.65 -7.21 9.30
N GLN A 74 1.96 -6.95 8.20
CA GLN A 74 0.88 -7.83 7.71
C GLN A 74 1.09 -8.24 6.26
N LEU A 75 0.54 -9.39 5.88
CA LEU A 75 0.35 -9.79 4.49
C LEU A 75 -1.13 -9.59 4.13
N CYS A 76 -1.38 -9.06 2.93
CA CYS A 76 -2.73 -8.97 2.40
C CYS A 76 -2.77 -9.17 0.89
N ALA A 77 -3.95 -9.51 0.38
CA ALA A 77 -4.31 -9.40 -1.02
C ALA A 77 -5.17 -8.16 -1.25
N LEU A 78 -5.06 -7.55 -2.43
CA LEU A 78 -6.01 -6.56 -2.93
C LEU A 78 -7.01 -7.26 -3.85
N ARG A 79 -8.30 -7.18 -3.51
CA ARG A 79 -9.39 -7.51 -4.43
C ARG A 79 -9.70 -6.29 -5.30
N PHE A 80 -9.53 -6.45 -6.59
CA PHE A 80 -9.70 -5.39 -7.59
C PHE A 80 -10.66 -5.88 -8.68
N PRO A 81 -11.67 -5.08 -9.09
CA PRO A 81 -11.85 -3.65 -8.80
C PRO A 81 -12.66 -3.33 -7.52
N GLU A 82 -12.95 -4.30 -6.65
CA GLU A 82 -13.80 -4.09 -5.48
C GLU A 82 -13.18 -3.22 -4.38
N ASN A 83 -11.87 -2.96 -4.46
CA ASN A 83 -11.16 -2.08 -3.53
C ASN A 83 -11.28 -2.57 -2.07
N THR A 84 -11.04 -3.86 -1.88
CA THR A 84 -11.04 -4.50 -0.56
C THR A 84 -9.71 -5.18 -0.32
N LEU A 85 -9.05 -4.84 0.79
CA LEU A 85 -7.91 -5.61 1.31
C LEU A 85 -8.42 -6.80 2.09
N LEU A 86 -7.87 -7.97 1.81
CA LEU A 86 -8.05 -9.20 2.58
C LEU A 86 -6.72 -9.54 3.26
N PHE A 87 -6.68 -9.45 4.59
CA PHE A 87 -5.50 -9.76 5.39
C PHE A 87 -5.40 -11.27 5.63
N GLU A 88 -4.20 -11.74 5.96
CA GLU A 88 -3.94 -13.17 6.19
C GLU A 88 -4.71 -13.76 7.38
N ASP A 89 -5.18 -12.94 8.32
CA ASP A 89 -6.05 -13.34 9.42
C ASP A 89 -7.54 -13.41 9.02
N GLY A 90 -7.85 -13.18 7.73
CA GLY A 90 -9.20 -13.16 7.18
C GLY A 90 -9.94 -11.83 7.40
N SER A 91 -9.35 -10.87 8.13
CA SER A 91 -9.94 -9.55 8.27
C SER A 91 -9.94 -8.79 6.95
N THR A 92 -10.90 -7.87 6.79
CA THR A 92 -11.01 -7.06 5.58
C THR A 92 -10.99 -5.58 5.90
N LYS A 93 -10.47 -4.77 4.97
CA LYS A 93 -10.56 -3.32 5.00
C LYS A 93 -10.96 -2.79 3.63
N GLN A 94 -11.94 -1.91 3.59
CA GLN A 94 -12.26 -1.17 2.37
C GLN A 94 -11.22 -0.07 2.15
N ILE A 95 -10.71 0.07 0.93
CA ILE A 95 -9.86 1.21 0.56
C ILE A 95 -10.75 2.31 -0.05
N THR A 96 -10.45 3.55 0.28
CA THR A 96 -11.25 4.70 -0.17
C THR A 96 -10.98 4.93 -1.65
N ASN A 97 -12.03 4.90 -2.46
CA ASN A 97 -11.93 5.15 -3.90
C ASN A 97 -11.84 6.65 -4.18
N GLN A 98 -10.77 7.06 -4.86
CA GLN A 98 -10.79 8.26 -5.72
C GLN A 98 -10.64 7.93 -7.21
N CYS A 99 -10.35 6.68 -7.58
CA CYS A 99 -10.13 6.31 -8.97
C CYS A 99 -11.47 6.12 -9.72
N THR A 100 -12.04 7.22 -10.22
CA THR A 100 -13.27 7.26 -11.03
C THR A 100 -13.12 6.56 -12.40
N ALA A 101 -11.90 6.26 -12.82
CA ALA A 101 -11.56 5.83 -14.18
C ALA A 101 -12.13 4.47 -14.62
N ILE A 102 -12.48 3.57 -13.69
CA ILE A 102 -12.98 2.23 -14.06
C ILE A 102 -14.49 2.24 -14.33
N ARG A 103 -15.23 3.26 -13.87
CA ARG A 103 -16.70 3.29 -13.97
C ARG A 103 -17.23 3.71 -15.34
N SER A 104 -16.39 4.08 -16.31
CA SER A 104 -16.83 4.66 -17.59
C SER A 104 -16.60 3.78 -18.82
N ARG A 105 -16.35 2.47 -18.68
CA ARG A 105 -16.18 1.56 -19.83
C ARG A 105 -16.87 0.20 -19.66
N ILE A 106 -18.14 0.21 -19.28
CA ILE A 106 -19.09 -0.87 -19.57
C ILE A 106 -20.38 -0.21 -20.08
#